data_AF-A0A453KP14-F1
#
_entry.id   AF-A0A453KP14-F1
#
_cell.length_a   1.000
_cell.length_b   1.000
_cell.length_c   1.000
_cell.angle_alpha   90.00
_cell.angle_beta   90.00
_cell.angle_gamma   90.00
#
_symmetry.space_group_name_H-M   'P 1'
#
loop_
_entity.id
_entity.type
_entity.pdbx_description
1 polymer ?
#
loop_
_entity_poly.entity_id
_entity_poly.type
_entity_poly.pdbx_seq_one_letter_code
_entity_poly.pdbx_strand_id
1 'polypeptide(L)'
;QVKFLEQVLREGYAHPGVQGIVMWAAWHPYGCYVMCLTDNSFKNLPVGDLVDKLIAEWKTHKTSPATDANGMVELDLAHGDYKLTVDHPSQTTAVSHTMTVDAGSAASEHIISVKT
;
A
#
# COMPACT_ATOMS: atom_id res chain seq x y z
N GLN A 1 -23.84 -4.78 -1.73
CA GLN A 1 -22.86 -4.10 -2.61
C GLN A 1 -21.46 -4.06 -2.00
N VAL A 2 -21.29 -3.47 -0.81
CA VAL A 2 -20.00 -3.38 -0.07
C VAL A 2 -19.25 -4.71 -0.03
N LYS A 3 -19.88 -5.79 0.44
CA LYS A 3 -19.25 -7.12 0.54
C LYS A 3 -18.64 -7.61 -0.78
N PHE A 4 -19.39 -7.53 -1.87
CA PHE A 4 -18.93 -8.01 -3.19
C PHE A 4 -17.83 -7.12 -3.75
N LEU A 5 -17.94 -5.81 -3.57
CA LEU A 5 -16.91 -4.87 -3.97
C LEU A 5 -15.59 -5.17 -3.25
N GLU A 6 -15.64 -5.42 -1.93
CA GLU A 6 -14.44 -5.78 -1.17
C GLU A 6 -13.80 -7.07 -1.68
N GLN A 7 -14.59 -8.10 -1.98
CA GLN A 7 -14.08 -9.36 -2.52
C GLN A 7 -13.37 -9.16 -3.85
N VAL A 8 -14.02 -8.49 -4.81
CA VAL A 8 -13.44 -8.27 -6.16
C VAL A 8 -12.18 -7.41 -6.10
N LEU A 9 -12.19 -6.35 -5.28
CA LEU A 9 -11.03 -5.48 -5.13
C LEU A 9 -9.85 -6.20 -4.48
N ARG A 10 -10.09 -7.03 -3.46
CA ARG A 10 -9.03 -7.83 -2.82
C ARG A 10 -8.50 -8.93 -3.74
N GLU A 11 -9.35 -9.58 -4.52
CA GLU A 11 -8.93 -10.56 -5.51
C GLU A 11 -8.06 -9.93 -6.60
N GLY A 12 -8.48 -8.78 -7.13
CA GLY A 12 -7.69 -8.03 -8.11
C GLY A 12 -6.35 -7.57 -7.52
N TYR A 13 -6.33 -7.06 -6.29
CA TYR A 13 -5.11 -6.59 -5.63
C TYR A 13 -4.13 -7.73 -5.32
N ALA A 14 -4.63 -8.91 -4.94
CA ALA A 14 -3.78 -10.06 -4.61
C ALA A 14 -3.14 -10.72 -5.85
N HIS A 15 -3.58 -10.38 -7.06
CA HIS A 15 -3.11 -11.04 -8.27
C HIS A 15 -1.84 -10.37 -8.84
N PRO A 16 -0.71 -11.09 -8.98
CA PRO A 16 0.57 -10.50 -9.37
C PRO A 16 0.60 -9.84 -10.75
N GLY A 17 -0.25 -10.30 -11.67
CA GLY A 17 -0.38 -9.72 -13.01
C GLY A 17 -1.24 -8.45 -13.09
N VAL A 18 -1.87 -8.02 -12.00
CA VAL A 18 -2.69 -6.81 -11.96
C VAL A 18 -1.82 -5.62 -11.60
N GLN A 19 -1.67 -4.69 -12.54
CA GLN A 19 -0.85 -3.49 -12.38
C GLN A 19 -1.66 -2.28 -11.87
N GLY A 20 -2.98 -2.37 -11.88
CA GLY A 20 -3.87 -1.31 -11.44
C GLY A 20 -5.34 -1.70 -11.58
N ILE A 21 -6.20 -1.03 -10.81
CA ILE A 21 -7.65 -1.23 -10.82
C ILE A 21 -8.30 0.12 -11.13
N VAL A 22 -9.12 0.16 -12.18
CA VAL A 22 -9.91 1.35 -12.56
C VAL A 22 -11.39 1.04 -12.34
N MET A 23 -12.08 1.90 -11.59
CA MET A 23 -13.49 1.71 -11.24
C MET A 23 -14.37 2.76 -11.93
N TRP A 24 -15.49 2.30 -12.51
CA TRP A 24 -16.53 3.19 -13.02
C TRP A 24 -17.52 3.54 -11.91
N ALA A 25 -17.25 4.63 -11.19
CA ALA A 25 -18.05 5.08 -10.04
C ALA A 25 -18.38 6.58 -10.11
N ALA A 26 -18.73 7.05 -11.31
CA ALA A 26 -19.03 8.45 -11.55
C ALA A 26 -20.22 8.94 -10.71
N TRP A 27 -20.07 10.16 -10.19
CA TRP A 27 -21.12 10.88 -9.49
C TRP A 27 -21.96 11.71 -10.47
N HIS A 28 -23.27 11.82 -10.20
CA HIS A 28 -24.21 12.70 -10.91
C HIS A 28 -25.11 13.42 -9.88
N PRO A 29 -25.56 14.67 -10.12
CA PRO A 29 -26.45 15.39 -9.20
C PRO A 29 -27.78 14.67 -8.85
N TYR A 30 -28.19 13.72 -9.68
CA TYR A 30 -29.42 12.93 -9.51
C TYR A 30 -29.15 11.47 -9.10
N GLY A 31 -27.92 11.16 -8.68
CA GLY A 31 -27.51 9.83 -8.20
C GLY A 31 -26.27 9.31 -8.91
N CYS A 32 -26.18 8.00 -9.08
CA CYS A 32 -25.13 7.32 -9.83
C CYS A 32 -25.77 6.19 -10.63
N TYR A 33 -25.02 5.59 -11.57
CA TYR A 33 -25.56 4.49 -12.35
C TYR A 33 -25.85 3.24 -11.51
N VAL A 34 -24.80 2.64 -10.91
CA VAL A 34 -24.92 1.41 -10.11
C VAL A 34 -24.17 1.51 -8.77
N MET A 35 -23.13 2.35 -8.68
CA MET A 35 -22.28 2.43 -7.49
C MET A 35 -21.95 3.88 -7.15
N CYS A 36 -22.55 4.38 -6.07
CA CYS A 36 -22.34 5.74 -5.58
C CYS A 36 -21.29 5.67 -4.46
N LEU A 37 -20.08 6.18 -4.69
CA LEU A 37 -19.09 6.27 -3.61
C LEU A 37 -19.45 7.34 -2.59
N THR A 38 -20.08 8.42 -3.05
CA THR A 38 -20.49 9.56 -2.21
C THR A 38 -21.96 9.91 -2.43
N ASP A 39 -22.53 10.68 -1.50
CA ASP A 39 -23.80 11.36 -1.67
C ASP A 39 -23.65 12.68 -2.48
N ASN A 40 -24.75 13.43 -2.61
CA ASN A 40 -24.79 14.72 -3.32
C ASN A 40 -24.03 15.85 -2.64
N SER A 41 -23.59 15.67 -1.41
CA SER A 41 -22.74 16.59 -0.67
C SER A 41 -21.29 16.11 -0.64
N PHE A 42 -20.92 15.14 -1.48
CA PHE A 42 -19.59 14.51 -1.52
C PHE A 42 -19.17 13.87 -0.20
N LYS A 43 -20.14 13.48 0.64
CA LYS A 43 -19.85 12.66 1.82
C LYS A 43 -19.82 11.20 1.41
N ASN A 44 -18.83 10.46 1.90
CA ASN A 44 -18.74 9.03 1.61
C ASN A 44 -19.99 8.27 2.05
N LEU A 45 -20.40 7.36 1.18
CA LEU A 45 -21.33 6.28 1.47
C LEU A 45 -20.52 5.03 1.88
N PRO A 46 -21.16 3.96 2.41
CA PRO A 46 -20.44 2.78 2.87
C PRO A 46 -19.53 2.10 1.84
N VAL A 47 -19.81 2.25 0.55
CA VAL A 47 -18.93 1.77 -0.54
C VAL A 47 -17.73 2.68 -0.78
N GLY A 48 -17.87 3.99 -0.59
CA GLY A 48 -16.75 4.95 -0.60
C GLY A 48 -15.82 4.72 0.58
N ASP A 49 -16.39 4.57 1.79
CA ASP A 49 -15.63 4.25 3.00
C ASP A 49 -14.84 2.93 2.85
N LEU A 50 -15.42 1.93 2.19
CA LEU A 50 -14.71 0.69 1.88
C LEU A 50 -13.52 0.93 0.95
N VAL A 51 -13.70 1.67 -0.15
CA VAL A 51 -12.61 1.96 -1.10
C VAL A 51 -11.49 2.73 -0.40
N ASP A 52 -11.82 3.74 0.41
CA ASP A 52 -10.84 4.49 1.19
C ASP A 52 -10.11 3.61 2.21
N LYS A 53 -10.82 2.70 2.90
CA LYS A 53 -10.23 1.71 3.79
C LYS A 53 -9.20 0.84 3.07
N LEU A 54 -9.56 0.29 1.90
CA LEU A 54 -8.67 -0.58 1.12
C LEU A 54 -7.46 0.20 0.58
N ILE A 55 -7.68 1.41 0.08
CA ILE A 55 -6.59 2.30 -0.35
C ILE A 55 -5.65 2.61 0.81
N ALA A 56 -6.17 2.90 2.00
CA ALA A 56 -5.36 3.13 3.19
C ALA A 56 -4.57 1.87 3.56
N GLU A 57 -5.22 0.71 3.64
CA GLU A 57 -4.58 -0.59 3.91
C GLU A 57 -3.40 -0.85 2.95
N TRP A 58 -3.62 -0.67 1.65
CA TRP A 58 -2.61 -0.95 0.62
C TRP A 58 -1.53 0.12 0.46
N LYS A 59 -1.82 1.37 0.85
CA LYS A 59 -0.83 2.46 0.87
C LYS A 59 0.01 2.48 2.15
N THR A 60 -0.37 1.74 3.19
CA THR A 60 0.30 1.83 4.49
C THR A 60 1.67 1.15 4.41
N HIS A 61 2.68 1.92 4.00
CA HIS A 61 4.10 1.56 3.99
C HIS A 61 4.90 2.25 5.10
N LYS A 62 4.23 2.89 6.06
CA LYS A 62 4.92 3.51 7.20
C LYS A 62 5.18 2.48 8.28
N THR A 63 6.15 1.63 8.02
CA THR A 63 6.91 0.97 9.07
C THR A 63 8.13 1.85 9.33
N SER A 64 8.29 2.35 10.56
CA SER A 64 9.61 2.74 11.10
C SER A 64 10.04 1.63 12.06
N PRO A 65 10.24 0.40 11.55
CA PRO A 65 10.55 -0.72 12.41
C PRO A 65 11.97 -0.52 12.95
N ALA A 66 12.17 -0.84 14.22
CA ALA A 66 13.52 -0.99 14.74
C ALA A 66 14.07 -2.35 14.29
N THR A 67 15.35 -2.41 13.99
CA THR A 67 16.03 -3.69 13.81
C THR A 67 16.12 -4.43 15.15
N ASP A 68 16.22 -5.75 15.09
CA ASP A 68 16.46 -6.58 16.25
C ASP A 68 17.92 -6.45 16.75
N ALA A 69 18.27 -7.23 17.78
CA ALA A 69 19.63 -7.25 18.35
C ALA A 69 20.71 -7.70 17.34
N ASN A 70 20.32 -8.34 16.23
CA ASN A 70 21.22 -8.78 15.16
C ASN A 70 21.26 -7.80 13.98
N GLY A 71 20.52 -6.68 14.06
CA GLY A 71 20.43 -5.71 12.97
C GLY A 71 19.46 -6.13 11.85
N MET A 72 18.56 -7.10 12.08
CA MET A 72 17.62 -7.60 11.09
C MET A 72 16.23 -7.01 11.26
N VAL A 73 15.50 -6.88 10.15
CA VAL A 73 14.08 -6.52 10.12
C VAL A 73 13.39 -7.20 8.95
N GLU A 74 12.24 -7.82 9.21
CA GLU A 74 11.37 -8.39 8.18
C GLU A 74 10.24 -7.42 7.87
N LEU A 75 9.95 -7.25 6.57
CA LEU A 75 8.95 -6.31 6.09
C LEU A 75 8.06 -6.96 5.03
N ASP A 76 6.76 -6.92 5.26
CA ASP A 76 5.75 -7.23 4.23
C ASP A 76 5.43 -5.95 3.45
N LEU A 77 5.97 -5.86 2.24
CA LEU A 77 5.80 -4.71 1.35
C LEU A 77 4.94 -5.09 0.15
N ALA A 78 4.05 -4.20 -0.28
CA ALA A 78 3.32 -4.38 -1.54
C ALA A 78 4.26 -4.22 -2.74
N HIS A 79 3.82 -4.60 -3.94
CA HIS A 79 4.60 -4.33 -5.14
C HIS A 79 4.84 -2.83 -5.33
N GLY A 80 6.08 -2.45 -5.61
CA GLY A 80 6.46 -1.06 -5.81
C GLY A 80 7.95 -0.79 -5.61
N ASP A 81 8.32 0.47 -5.83
CA ASP A 81 9.68 0.96 -5.63
C ASP A 81 9.79 1.66 -4.26
N TYR A 82 10.78 1.24 -3.48
CA TYR A 82 11.00 1.71 -2.11
C TYR A 82 12.37 2.33 -1.94
N LYS A 83 12.44 3.38 -1.13
CA LYS A 83 13.68 3.94 -0.60
C LYS A 83 13.70 3.71 0.91
N LEU A 84 14.40 2.67 1.34
CA LEU A 84 14.66 2.41 2.75
C LEU A 84 15.68 3.42 3.27
N THR A 85 15.42 3.97 4.46
CA THR A 85 16.32 4.88 5.15
C THR A 85 16.63 4.31 6.53
N VAL A 86 17.91 4.10 6.81
CA VAL A 86 18.40 3.57 8.08
C VAL A 86 19.01 4.72 8.87
N ASP A 87 18.42 4.99 10.03
CA ASP A 87 18.99 5.88 11.05
C ASP A 87 19.76 5.02 12.06
N HIS A 88 21.00 5.41 12.37
CA HIS A 88 21.84 4.70 13.32
C HIS A 88 22.56 5.70 14.23
N PRO A 89 22.59 5.51 15.57
CA PRO A 89 23.16 6.49 16.50
C PRO A 89 24.63 6.83 16.28
N SER A 90 25.39 5.96 15.62
CA SER A 90 26.80 6.20 15.29
C SER A 90 27.01 7.04 14.03
N GLN A 91 25.96 7.37 13.28
CA GLN A 91 26.03 8.17 12.06
C GLN A 91 25.28 9.48 12.23
N THR A 92 25.87 10.57 11.75
CA THR A 92 25.21 11.89 11.71
C THR A 92 24.26 12.03 10.53
N THR A 93 24.33 11.12 9.55
CA THR A 93 23.47 11.12 8.35
C THR A 93 22.91 9.73 8.12
N ALA A 94 21.61 9.66 7.82
CA ALA A 94 20.94 8.39 7.53
C ALA A 94 21.43 7.78 6.22
N VAL A 95 21.55 6.45 6.18
CA VAL A 95 21.92 5.70 4.98
C VAL A 95 20.66 5.35 4.21
N SER A 96 20.64 5.55 2.90
CA SER A 96 19.52 5.17 2.05
C SER A 96 19.85 3.99 1.14
N HIS A 97 18.90 3.10 0.94
CA HIS A 97 18.97 1.98 0.00
C HIS A 97 17.66 1.88 -0.79
N THR A 98 17.74 1.65 -2.10
CA THR A 98 16.56 1.51 -2.96
C THR A 98 16.35 0.05 -3.32
N MET A 99 15.11 -0.41 -3.26
CA MET A 99 14.70 -1.75 -3.70
C MET A 99 13.37 -1.70 -4.45
N THR A 100 13.14 -2.72 -5.27
CA THR A 100 11.87 -2.93 -5.95
C THR A 100 11.29 -4.26 -5.47
N VAL A 101 10.01 -4.25 -5.12
CA VAL A 101 9.23 -5.45 -4.81
C VAL A 101 8.31 -5.70 -5.99
N ASP A 102 8.48 -6.83 -6.67
CA ASP A 102 7.64 -7.23 -7.78
C ASP A 102 7.13 -8.67 -7.62
N ALA A 103 6.26 -9.10 -8.52
CA ALA A 103 5.66 -10.43 -8.49
C ALA A 103 6.66 -11.60 -8.58
N GLY A 104 7.86 -11.35 -9.09
CA GLY A 104 8.95 -12.31 -9.18
C GLY A 104 9.93 -12.24 -8.00
N SER A 105 9.85 -11.20 -7.17
CA SER A 105 10.57 -11.10 -5.91
C SER A 105 10.03 -12.14 -4.93
N ALA A 106 10.65 -13.32 -4.88
CA ALA A 106 10.60 -14.18 -3.70
C ALA A 106 11.15 -13.42 -2.48
N ALA A 107 10.98 -13.95 -1.26
CA ALA A 107 11.58 -13.38 -0.05
C ALA A 107 13.05 -13.00 -0.31
N SER A 108 13.32 -11.69 -0.40
CA SER A 108 14.59 -11.15 -0.85
C SER A 108 15.33 -10.50 0.32
N GLU A 109 16.55 -10.95 0.55
CA GLU A 109 17.42 -10.39 1.59
C GLU A 109 18.19 -9.20 1.02
N HIS A 110 18.15 -8.07 1.74
CA HIS A 110 18.88 -6.86 1.37
C HIS A 110 19.79 -6.42 2.51
N ILE A 111 21.10 -6.37 2.25
CA ILE A 111 22.10 -5.94 3.23
C ILE A 111 22.40 -4.46 3.04
N ILE A 112 22.19 -3.66 4.09
CA ILE A 112 22.51 -2.23 4.12
C ILE A 112 23.74 -2.02 5.01
N SER A 113 24.87 -1.69 4.40
CA SER A 113 26.12 -1.45 5.12
C SER A 113 26.16 -0.05 5.74
N VAL A 114 26.12 0.02 7.07
CA VAL A 114 26.32 1.23 7.86
C VAL A 114 27.82 1.34 8.16
N LYS A 115 28.54 2.22 7.46
CA LYS A 115 29.95 2.47 7.75
C LYS A 115 30.07 3.32 9.02
N THR A 116 30.65 2.72 10.06
CA THR A 116 31.10 3.39 11.30
C THR A 116 32.51 3.94 11.15
#